data_AF-A0A1W9MJ05-F1
#
_entry.id   AF-A0A1W9MJ05-F1
#
_cell.length_a   1.000
_cell.length_b   1.000
_cell.length_c   1.000
_cell.angle_alpha   90.00
_cell.angle_beta   90.00
_cell.angle_gamma   90.00
#
_symmetry.space_group_name_H-M   'P 1'
#
loop_
_entity.id
_entity.type
_entity.pdbx_description
1 polymer ?
#
loop_
_entity_poly.entity_id
_entity_poly.type
_entity_poly.pdbx_seq_one_letter_code
_entity_poly.pdbx_strand_id
1 'polypeptide(L)'
;MSIMQLYTIDEFFIKVDPKEFRAGQLCRVPIPFHSSMPQILDAERSTPEEHEKIDFILRYADKPDDFKTRDRSLPIKYLKLRSNEELLVHRCKKRPAVILGNNLDSYPSIAKILKKFDKTHQQENSLFVIPCYRTMEKTYGSGIIQPIVEYTKCMMYKQFFYIPPIKDFKETIARFDKIQVVIGRSPASIEPSDVCLSEEIFNLFVSMFIFCISGRTDPMFDDIRELVRSACPEQL
;
A
#
# COMPACT_ATOMS: atom_id res chain seq x y z
N MET A 1 0.02 19.08 22.13
CA MET A 1 -1.15 19.16 21.24
C MET A 1 -0.87 18.21 20.11
N SER A 2 -1.35 16.98 20.23
CA SER A 2 -1.32 15.99 19.15
C SER A 2 -2.58 16.13 18.29
N ILE A 3 -2.59 15.52 17.10
CA ILE A 3 -3.80 15.41 16.28
C ILE A 3 -5.01 14.83 17.06
N MET A 4 -4.75 13.96 18.06
CA MET A 4 -5.77 13.38 18.93
C MET A 4 -6.32 14.33 20.00
N GLN A 5 -5.70 15.49 20.19
CA GLN A 5 -6.22 16.55 21.05
C GLN A 5 -7.10 17.53 20.26
N LEU A 6 -6.99 17.53 18.92
CA LEU A 6 -7.86 18.29 18.03
C LEU A 6 -9.11 17.50 17.63
N TYR A 7 -8.98 16.19 17.48
CA TYR A 7 -10.05 15.32 17.00
C TYR A 7 -10.27 14.14 17.95
N THR A 8 -11.51 13.97 18.38
CA THR A 8 -11.97 12.77 19.08
C THR A 8 -12.05 11.58 18.13
N ILE A 9 -12.12 10.36 18.67
CA ILE A 9 -12.24 9.13 17.85
C ILE A 9 -13.51 9.15 16.98
N ASP A 10 -14.60 9.71 17.51
CA ASP A 10 -15.89 9.78 16.80
C ASP A 10 -15.89 10.83 15.68
N GLU A 11 -15.09 11.89 15.82
CA GLU A 11 -14.82 12.85 14.74
C GLU A 11 -13.81 12.30 13.72
N PHE A 12 -12.92 11.41 14.16
CA PHE A 12 -11.87 10.85 13.32
C PHE A 12 -12.40 9.83 12.30
N PHE A 13 -13.41 9.06 12.69
CA PHE A 13 -13.93 7.95 11.89
C PHE A 13 -15.45 7.98 11.74
N ILE A 14 -15.90 7.49 10.59
CA ILE A 14 -17.31 7.21 10.29
C ILE A 14 -17.50 5.73 9.96
N LYS A 15 -18.72 5.23 10.14
CA LYS A 15 -19.12 3.87 9.70
C LYS A 15 -19.58 3.92 8.25
N VAL A 16 -19.18 2.92 7.47
CA VAL A 16 -19.50 2.80 6.04
C VAL A 16 -19.75 1.34 5.67
N ASP A 17 -20.40 1.06 4.53
CA ASP A 17 -20.51 -0.31 4.03
C ASP A 17 -19.13 -0.82 3.56
N PRO A 18 -18.63 -1.95 4.09
CA PRO A 18 -17.41 -2.60 3.59
C PRO A 18 -17.36 -2.74 2.05
N LYS A 19 -18.50 -2.91 1.38
CA LYS A 19 -18.55 -3.16 -0.06
C LYS A 19 -18.37 -1.92 -0.94
N GLU A 20 -18.29 -0.72 -0.37
CA GLU A 20 -18.14 0.53 -1.14
C GLU A 20 -16.73 0.72 -1.72
N PHE A 21 -15.68 0.25 -1.02
CA PHE A 21 -14.28 0.52 -1.37
C PHE A 21 -14.00 2.02 -1.54
N ARG A 22 -14.55 2.88 -0.67
CA ARG A 22 -14.48 4.34 -0.80
C ARG A 22 -13.13 4.91 -0.38
N ALA A 23 -12.81 6.10 -0.89
CA ALA A 23 -11.68 6.87 -0.41
C ALA A 23 -11.82 7.17 1.11
N GLY A 24 -10.71 7.04 1.84
CA GLY A 24 -10.65 7.12 3.30
C GLY A 24 -10.99 5.82 4.04
N GLN A 25 -11.53 4.80 3.36
CA GLN A 25 -11.91 3.54 4.00
C GLN A 25 -10.69 2.75 4.45
N LEU A 26 -10.76 2.18 5.65
CA LEU A 26 -9.75 1.26 6.13
C LEU A 26 -9.94 -0.11 5.48
N CYS A 27 -8.85 -0.79 5.18
CA CYS A 27 -8.85 -2.11 4.58
C CYS A 27 -7.65 -2.94 5.03
N ARG A 28 -7.62 -4.22 4.69
CA ARG A 28 -6.45 -5.08 4.82
C ARG A 28 -5.99 -5.54 3.45
N VAL A 29 -4.72 -5.33 3.15
CA VAL A 29 -4.12 -5.63 1.84
C VAL A 29 -2.79 -6.37 2.05
N PRO A 30 -2.41 -7.32 1.18
CA PRO A 30 -1.07 -7.87 1.18
C PRO A 30 -0.07 -6.75 0.86
N ILE A 31 0.87 -6.52 1.76
CA ILE A 31 1.96 -5.57 1.57
C ILE A 31 3.25 -6.37 1.38
N PRO A 32 3.97 -6.20 0.26
CA PRO A 32 5.26 -6.83 0.05
C PRO A 32 6.31 -6.27 1.00
N PHE A 33 7.18 -7.17 1.48
CA PHE A 33 8.44 -6.78 2.11
C PHE A 33 9.46 -6.50 1.01
N HIS A 34 9.66 -5.22 0.70
CA HIS A 34 10.68 -4.81 -0.24
C HIS A 34 12.07 -5.06 0.36
N SER A 35 12.87 -5.88 -0.31
CA SER A 35 14.32 -5.98 -0.14
C SER A 35 15.00 -4.87 -0.94
N SER A 36 16.25 -4.54 -0.58
CA SER A 36 17.09 -3.61 -1.36
C SER A 36 17.30 -4.08 -2.80
N MET A 37 17.33 -5.40 -2.99
CA MET A 37 17.46 -6.04 -4.29
C MET A 37 16.28 -6.98 -4.53
N PRO A 38 15.59 -6.89 -5.69
CA PRO A 38 14.50 -7.80 -6.03
C PRO A 38 14.96 -9.26 -6.03
N GLN A 39 14.02 -10.17 -5.73
CA GLN A 39 14.25 -11.61 -5.82
C GLN A 39 13.53 -12.18 -7.04
N ILE A 40 14.22 -13.02 -7.80
CA ILE A 40 13.69 -13.76 -8.93
C ILE A 40 13.47 -15.21 -8.50
N LEU A 41 12.31 -15.75 -8.83
CA LEU A 41 12.08 -17.20 -8.82
C LEU A 41 12.37 -17.72 -10.22
N ASP A 42 13.55 -18.32 -10.34
CA ASP A 42 13.92 -19.07 -11.52
C ASP A 42 13.21 -20.41 -11.45
N ALA A 43 12.34 -20.69 -12.42
CA ALA A 43 11.60 -21.94 -12.50
C ALA A 43 12.01 -22.65 -13.79
N GLU A 44 12.39 -23.92 -13.65
CA GLU A 44 12.73 -24.81 -14.76
C GLU A 44 11.93 -26.11 -14.63
N ARG A 45 11.68 -26.78 -15.76
CA ARG A 45 11.06 -28.11 -15.70
C ARG A 45 12.05 -29.09 -15.09
N SER A 46 11.58 -29.98 -14.21
CA SER A 46 12.43 -31.02 -13.65
C SER A 46 12.92 -32.02 -14.72
N THR A 47 12.08 -32.32 -15.72
CA THR A 47 12.47 -33.05 -16.93
C THR A 47 11.72 -32.49 -18.16
N PRO A 48 12.21 -32.68 -19.40
CA PRO A 48 11.52 -32.22 -20.60
C PRO A 48 10.09 -32.78 -20.76
N GLU A 49 9.87 -34.02 -20.32
CA GLU A 49 8.63 -34.78 -20.48
C GLU A 49 7.60 -34.50 -19.37
N GLU A 50 8.05 -34.16 -18.15
CA GLU A 50 7.15 -33.88 -17.03
C GLU A 50 6.74 -32.40 -16.99
N HIS A 51 5.47 -32.12 -17.31
CA HIS A 51 4.93 -30.76 -17.31
C HIS A 51 4.41 -30.27 -15.95
N GLU A 52 4.41 -31.15 -14.94
CA GLU A 52 3.80 -30.89 -13.62
C GLU A 52 4.84 -30.83 -12.47
N LYS A 53 6.09 -31.25 -12.72
CA LYS A 53 7.20 -31.10 -11.77
C LYS A 53 8.12 -29.97 -12.22
N ILE A 54 8.38 -29.06 -11.30
CA ILE A 54 9.14 -27.83 -11.52
C ILE A 54 10.17 -27.74 -10.41
N ASP A 55 11.43 -27.56 -10.80
CA ASP A 55 12.50 -27.17 -9.89
C ASP A 55 12.61 -25.65 -9.91
N PHE A 56 12.86 -25.06 -8.74
CA PHE A 56 12.99 -23.62 -8.64
C PHE A 56 14.12 -23.18 -7.74
N ILE A 57 14.70 -22.03 -8.07
CA ILE A 57 15.75 -21.37 -7.30
C ILE A 57 15.29 -19.93 -7.01
N LEU A 58 15.35 -19.56 -5.74
CA LEU A 58 15.20 -18.16 -5.34
C LEU A 58 16.59 -17.51 -5.31
N ARG A 59 16.78 -16.49 -6.14
CA ARG A 59 18.02 -15.72 -6.19
C ARG A 59 17.72 -14.23 -6.24
N TYR A 60 18.74 -13.43 -6.01
CA TYR A 60 18.63 -12.00 -6.24
C TYR A 60 18.75 -11.67 -7.73
N ALA A 61 18.15 -10.55 -8.12
CA ALA A 61 18.23 -9.99 -9.47
C ALA A 61 19.53 -9.19 -9.64
N ASP A 62 20.69 -9.87 -9.58
CA ASP A 62 22.02 -9.27 -9.64
C ASP A 62 22.78 -9.60 -10.93
N LYS A 63 22.21 -10.41 -11.83
CA LYS A 63 22.89 -10.83 -13.04
C LYS A 63 22.71 -9.80 -14.17
N PRO A 64 23.74 -9.53 -15.01
CA PRO A 64 23.64 -8.57 -16.11
C PRO A 64 22.59 -8.89 -17.17
N ASP A 65 22.14 -10.14 -17.24
CA ASP A 65 21.17 -10.67 -18.19
C ASP A 65 19.75 -10.81 -17.61
N ASP A 66 19.53 -10.46 -16.33
CA ASP A 66 18.18 -10.41 -15.78
C ASP A 66 17.31 -9.42 -16.55
N PHE A 67 16.05 -9.81 -16.83
CA PHE A 67 15.09 -9.07 -17.66
C PHE A 67 15.53 -8.84 -19.12
N LYS A 68 16.57 -9.53 -19.59
CA LYS A 68 16.96 -9.58 -21.01
C LYS A 68 16.47 -10.88 -21.65
N THR A 69 16.54 -10.93 -22.98
CA THR A 69 16.13 -12.11 -23.75
C THR A 69 16.93 -13.34 -23.33
N ARG A 70 16.24 -14.29 -22.70
CA ARG A 70 16.73 -15.63 -22.38
C ARG A 70 16.10 -16.66 -23.31
N ASP A 71 16.89 -17.67 -23.66
CA ASP A 71 16.37 -18.84 -24.35
C ASP A 71 15.60 -19.71 -23.35
N ARG A 72 14.27 -19.51 -23.32
CA ARG A 72 13.33 -20.35 -22.56
C ARG A 72 12.72 -21.35 -23.54
N SER A 73 13.53 -22.28 -24.03
CA SER A 73 13.15 -23.23 -25.09
C SER A 73 11.93 -24.09 -24.74
N LEU A 74 11.63 -24.26 -23.44
CA LEU A 74 10.48 -25.03 -22.96
C LEU A 74 9.59 -24.20 -22.02
N PRO A 75 8.35 -23.86 -22.40
CA PRO A 75 7.46 -23.05 -21.56
C PRO A 75 6.95 -23.87 -20.36
N ILE A 76 6.91 -23.27 -19.18
CA ILE A 76 6.24 -23.85 -18.00
C ILE A 76 4.74 -23.54 -18.09
N LYS A 77 3.91 -24.60 -18.11
CA LYS A 77 2.47 -24.57 -18.44
C LYS A 77 1.68 -23.45 -17.75
N TYR A 78 1.97 -23.18 -16.48
CA TYR A 78 1.22 -22.21 -15.66
C TYR A 78 1.88 -20.83 -15.54
N LEU A 79 3.15 -20.67 -15.91
CA LEU A 79 3.88 -19.41 -15.70
C LEU A 79 3.83 -18.49 -16.91
N LYS A 80 3.63 -19.02 -18.13
CA LYS A 80 3.47 -18.25 -19.38
C LYS A 80 4.48 -17.11 -19.59
N LEU A 81 5.71 -17.26 -19.10
CA LEU A 81 6.76 -16.26 -19.21
C LEU A 81 7.28 -16.13 -20.63
N ARG A 82 7.46 -14.89 -21.09
CA ARG A 82 8.18 -14.58 -22.32
C ARG A 82 9.69 -14.54 -22.09
N SER A 83 10.46 -14.46 -23.18
CA SER A 83 11.92 -14.49 -23.14
C SER A 83 12.56 -13.37 -22.32
N ASN A 84 11.87 -12.25 -22.12
CA ASN A 84 12.35 -11.08 -21.36
C ASN A 84 11.57 -10.84 -20.05
N GLU A 85 10.78 -11.81 -19.60
CA GLU A 85 9.96 -11.70 -18.38
C GLU A 85 10.54 -12.58 -17.28
N GLU A 86 10.54 -12.08 -16.04
CA GLU A 86 10.99 -12.79 -14.84
C GLU A 86 9.91 -12.80 -13.78
N LEU A 87 9.84 -13.86 -12.98
CA LEU A 87 8.95 -13.91 -11.82
C LEU A 87 9.61 -13.20 -10.63
N LEU A 88 9.13 -12.00 -10.34
CA LEU A 88 9.46 -11.32 -9.11
C LEU A 88 8.68 -11.93 -7.94
N VAL A 89 9.40 -12.28 -6.88
CA VAL A 89 8.81 -12.88 -5.68
C VAL A 89 9.06 -12.01 -4.47
N HIS A 90 8.01 -11.80 -3.69
CA HIS A 90 8.06 -11.04 -2.47
C HIS A 90 7.41 -11.85 -1.35
N ARG A 91 8.04 -11.84 -0.17
CA ARG A 91 7.30 -12.14 1.05
C ARG A 91 6.29 -11.04 1.26
N CYS A 92 5.05 -11.38 1.63
CA CYS A 92 4.00 -10.41 1.89
C CYS A 92 3.41 -10.62 3.28
N LYS A 93 2.85 -9.55 3.85
CA LYS A 93 2.02 -9.62 5.06
C LYS A 93 0.76 -8.81 4.84
N LYS A 94 -0.41 -9.39 5.16
CA LYS A 94 -1.67 -8.63 5.14
C LYS A 94 -1.62 -7.57 6.24
N ARG A 95 -1.73 -6.29 5.88
CA ARG A 95 -1.66 -5.15 6.81
C ARG A 95 -2.86 -4.23 6.61
N PRO A 96 -3.27 -3.51 7.67
CA PRO A 96 -4.13 -2.36 7.52
C PRO A 96 -3.61 -1.38 6.47
N ALA A 97 -4.50 -0.73 5.75
CA ALA A 97 -4.21 0.35 4.83
C ALA A 97 -5.42 1.30 4.72
N VAL A 98 -5.19 2.52 4.28
CA VAL A 98 -6.23 3.49 3.91
C VAL A 98 -6.38 3.48 2.39
N ILE A 99 -7.60 3.37 1.87
CA ILE A 99 -7.87 3.57 0.44
C ILE A 99 -7.73 5.07 0.15
N LEU A 100 -6.73 5.44 -0.65
CA LEU A 100 -6.49 6.83 -1.07
C LEU A 100 -7.41 7.20 -2.24
N GLY A 101 -7.59 6.29 -3.20
CA GLY A 101 -8.38 6.54 -4.39
C GLY A 101 -8.91 5.25 -4.98
N ASN A 102 -10.17 5.29 -5.42
CA ASN A 102 -10.93 4.14 -5.89
C ASN A 102 -11.59 4.32 -7.26
N ASN A 103 -11.44 5.51 -7.84
CA ASN A 103 -12.13 5.94 -9.06
C ASN A 103 -11.11 6.32 -10.14
N LEU A 104 -10.29 5.35 -10.56
CA LEU A 104 -9.66 5.50 -11.87
C LEU A 104 -10.76 5.44 -12.92
N ASP A 105 -10.76 6.40 -13.82
CA ASP A 105 -11.78 6.49 -14.86
C ASP A 105 -11.85 5.17 -15.65
N SER A 106 -13.00 4.52 -15.57
CA SER A 106 -13.30 3.32 -16.35
C SER A 106 -14.37 3.66 -17.36
N TYR A 107 -13.96 3.84 -18.61
CA TYR A 107 -14.86 4.16 -19.70
C TYR A 107 -15.48 2.87 -20.27
N PRO A 108 -16.83 2.70 -20.21
CA PRO A 108 -17.47 1.48 -20.74
C PRO A 108 -17.27 1.28 -22.25
N SER A 109 -17.13 2.38 -23.00
CA SER A 109 -16.83 2.36 -24.43
C SER A 109 -15.45 1.75 -24.71
N ILE A 110 -14.43 2.17 -23.96
CA ILE A 110 -13.07 1.65 -24.07
C ILE A 110 -13.02 0.18 -23.63
N ALA A 111 -13.67 -0.18 -22.52
CA ALA A 111 -13.72 -1.55 -22.03
C ALA A 111 -14.25 -2.55 -23.08
N LYS A 112 -15.27 -2.17 -23.86
CA LYS A 112 -15.79 -2.98 -24.97
C LYS A 112 -14.75 -3.19 -26.08
N ILE A 113 -14.00 -2.15 -26.44
CA ILE A 113 -12.93 -2.22 -27.44
C ILE A 113 -11.82 -3.14 -26.93
N LEU A 114 -11.34 -2.92 -25.69
CA LEU A 114 -10.29 -3.72 -25.09
C LEU A 114 -10.65 -5.21 -25.00
N LYS A 115 -11.91 -5.53 -24.67
CA LYS A 115 -12.40 -6.91 -24.64
C LYS A 115 -12.34 -7.59 -26.02
N LYS A 116 -12.60 -6.85 -27.12
CA LYS A 116 -12.51 -7.39 -28.48
C LYS A 116 -11.08 -7.80 -28.87
N PHE A 117 -10.08 -7.10 -28.33
CA PHE A 117 -8.67 -7.33 -28.64
C PHE A 117 -7.91 -8.12 -27.56
N ASP A 118 -8.60 -8.62 -26.54
CA ASP A 118 -7.98 -9.28 -25.36
C ASP A 118 -6.92 -8.39 -24.68
N LYS A 119 -7.22 -7.09 -24.57
CA LYS A 119 -6.37 -6.05 -23.96
C LYS A 119 -6.98 -5.44 -22.71
N THR A 120 -7.76 -6.21 -21.95
CA THR A 120 -8.45 -5.73 -20.75
C THR A 120 -7.52 -5.17 -19.67
N HIS A 121 -6.26 -5.63 -19.62
CA HIS A 121 -5.21 -5.09 -18.74
C HIS A 121 -4.90 -3.60 -18.95
N GLN A 122 -5.35 -2.98 -20.05
CA GLN A 122 -5.17 -1.54 -20.28
C GLN A 122 -6.17 -0.68 -19.49
N GLN A 123 -7.21 -1.27 -18.91
CA GLN A 123 -8.19 -0.56 -18.08
C GLN A 123 -8.60 -1.45 -16.91
N GLU A 124 -7.88 -1.32 -15.81
CA GLU A 124 -8.08 -2.12 -14.62
C GLU A 124 -8.80 -1.33 -13.52
N ASN A 125 -9.63 -2.03 -12.75
CA ASN A 125 -10.26 -1.47 -11.55
C ASN A 125 -9.24 -1.49 -10.42
N SER A 126 -8.34 -0.51 -10.45
CA SER A 126 -7.23 -0.40 -9.51
C SER A 126 -7.54 0.60 -8.39
N LEU A 127 -7.10 0.25 -7.19
CA LEU A 127 -7.21 1.06 -5.99
C LEU A 127 -5.82 1.51 -5.56
N PHE A 128 -5.68 2.77 -5.17
CA PHE A 128 -4.47 3.23 -4.49
C PHE A 128 -4.68 3.09 -2.99
N VAL A 129 -3.76 2.43 -2.30
CA VAL A 129 -3.84 2.24 -0.86
C VAL A 129 -2.54 2.66 -0.18
N ILE A 130 -2.65 3.26 1.00
CA ILE A 130 -1.54 3.66 1.86
C ILE A 130 -1.44 2.68 3.03
N PRO A 131 -0.39 1.84 3.11
CA PRO A 131 -0.25 0.86 4.16
C PRO A 131 0.00 1.47 5.53
N CYS A 132 -0.57 0.86 6.57
CA CYS A 132 -0.38 1.26 7.96
C CYS A 132 0.45 0.22 8.73
N TYR A 133 1.38 0.73 9.55
CA TYR A 133 2.32 -0.06 10.33
C TYR A 133 2.02 0.12 11.81
N ARG A 134 1.99 -0.98 12.55
CA ARG A 134 1.74 -0.96 14.00
C ARG A 134 2.85 -0.22 14.73
N THR A 135 2.46 0.48 15.79
CA THR A 135 3.37 1.05 16.77
C THR A 135 3.97 -0.07 17.64
N MET A 136 5.13 0.20 18.21
CA MET A 136 5.84 -0.74 19.06
C MET A 136 5.34 -0.61 20.51
N GLU A 137 4.66 -1.64 21.01
CA GLU A 137 4.05 -1.61 22.36
C GLU A 137 5.06 -1.81 23.52
N LYS A 138 6.27 -2.30 23.25
CA LYS A 138 7.32 -2.61 24.26
C LYS A 138 8.69 -2.15 23.78
N THR A 139 9.66 -1.98 24.69
CA THR A 139 11.05 -1.56 24.37
C THR A 139 11.74 -2.46 23.34
N TYR A 140 11.29 -3.72 23.20
CA TYR A 140 11.76 -4.66 22.20
C TYR A 140 10.57 -5.24 21.41
N GLY A 141 10.65 -5.20 20.09
CA GLY A 141 9.63 -5.78 19.21
C GLY A 141 9.70 -5.28 17.77
N SER A 142 8.74 -5.71 16.96
CA SER A 142 8.54 -5.20 15.61
C SER A 142 7.52 -4.05 15.61
N GLY A 143 7.83 -2.92 14.98
CA GLY A 143 6.90 -1.80 14.90
C GLY A 143 7.63 -0.47 14.77
N ILE A 144 6.89 0.62 14.72
CA ILE A 144 7.44 1.97 14.77
C ILE A 144 7.68 2.35 16.24
N ILE A 145 8.90 2.77 16.55
CA ILE A 145 9.33 3.12 17.92
C ILE A 145 8.59 4.35 18.43
N GLN A 146 8.36 4.41 19.75
CA GLN A 146 7.54 5.44 20.38
C GLN A 146 7.96 6.89 20.08
N PRO A 147 9.26 7.25 20.05
CA PRO A 147 9.65 8.61 19.68
C PRO A 147 9.11 9.03 18.31
N ILE A 148 9.19 8.14 17.31
CA ILE A 148 8.65 8.43 15.98
C ILE A 148 7.12 8.58 16.02
N VAL A 149 6.42 7.78 16.83
CA VAL A 149 4.97 7.89 17.01
C VAL A 149 4.58 9.25 17.56
N GLU A 150 5.24 9.73 18.61
CA GLU A 150 4.93 11.02 19.23
C GLU A 150 5.19 12.20 18.28
N TYR A 151 6.31 12.18 17.55
CA TYR A 151 6.58 13.19 16.52
C TYR A 151 5.60 13.09 15.33
N THR A 152 5.11 11.90 15.00
CA THR A 152 4.10 11.71 13.94
C THR A 152 2.73 12.23 14.36
N LYS A 153 2.34 12.00 15.63
CA LYS A 153 1.16 12.64 16.24
C LYS A 153 1.24 14.16 16.18
N CYS A 154 2.46 14.70 16.10
CA CYS A 154 2.75 16.11 15.92
C CYS A 154 2.98 16.56 14.45
N MET A 155 2.67 15.69 13.48
CA MET A 155 2.81 15.94 12.04
C MET A 155 4.22 16.39 11.60
N MET A 156 5.25 16.03 12.37
CA MET A 156 6.63 16.45 12.11
C MET A 156 7.23 15.77 10.87
N TYR A 157 6.87 14.52 10.63
CA TYR A 157 7.37 13.72 9.51
C TYR A 157 6.38 13.71 8.35
N LYS A 158 6.77 14.29 7.22
CA LYS A 158 5.88 14.41 6.05
C LYS A 158 5.40 13.07 5.49
N GLN A 159 6.17 12.00 5.66
CA GLN A 159 5.87 10.66 5.12
C GLN A 159 4.98 9.80 6.01
N PHE A 160 4.67 10.25 7.23
CA PHE A 160 3.96 9.47 8.23
C PHE A 160 2.70 10.18 8.68
N PHE A 161 1.57 9.45 8.72
CA PHE A 161 0.32 9.97 9.26
C PHE A 161 -0.18 9.07 10.38
N TYR A 162 -0.56 9.66 11.52
CA TYR A 162 -1.02 8.92 12.68
C TYR A 162 -2.47 8.47 12.52
N ILE A 163 -2.76 7.20 12.81
CA ILE A 163 -4.12 6.66 12.84
C ILE A 163 -4.37 6.04 14.23
N PRO A 164 -5.33 6.60 15.01
CA PRO A 164 -5.67 6.06 16.32
C PRO A 164 -6.31 4.68 16.24
N PRO A 165 -6.31 3.90 17.34
CA PRO A 165 -6.96 2.60 17.37
C PRO A 165 -8.48 2.73 17.22
N ILE A 166 -9.09 1.80 16.46
CA ILE A 166 -10.54 1.72 16.25
C ILE A 166 -10.97 0.28 15.90
N LYS A 167 -11.95 -0.26 16.63
CA LYS A 167 -12.42 -1.67 16.46
C LYS A 167 -11.24 -2.66 16.41
N ASP A 168 -11.09 -3.38 15.30
CA ASP A 168 -10.04 -4.37 15.06
C ASP A 168 -8.69 -3.77 14.61
N PHE A 169 -8.63 -2.44 14.44
CA PHE A 169 -7.43 -1.72 14.06
C PHE A 169 -6.73 -1.21 15.32
N LYS A 170 -5.51 -1.71 15.54
CA LYS A 170 -4.61 -1.15 16.55
C LYS A 170 -4.14 0.25 16.14
N GLU A 171 -3.50 0.95 17.07
CA GLU A 171 -2.76 2.17 16.77
C GLU A 171 -1.73 1.90 15.64
N THR A 172 -1.77 2.72 14.60
CA THR A 172 -0.91 2.55 13.43
C THR A 172 -0.44 3.87 12.85
N ILE A 173 0.63 3.82 12.07
CA ILE A 173 1.12 4.93 11.27
C ILE A 173 0.97 4.56 9.80
N ALA A 174 0.22 5.35 9.05
CA ALA A 174 0.16 5.25 7.60
C ALA A 174 1.48 5.77 6.99
N ARG A 175 2.02 5.04 6.01
CA ARG A 175 3.29 5.35 5.35
C ARG A 175 3.06 5.76 3.91
N PHE A 176 3.07 7.06 3.63
CA PHE A 176 2.88 7.60 2.29
C PHE A 176 3.96 7.13 1.31
N ASP A 177 5.18 6.92 1.80
CA ASP A 177 6.31 6.39 1.03
C ASP A 177 6.13 4.91 0.60
N LYS A 178 5.05 4.26 1.04
CA LYS A 178 4.70 2.87 0.73
C LYS A 178 3.37 2.74 -0.01
N ILE A 179 2.88 3.80 -0.64
CA ILE A 179 1.70 3.73 -1.51
C ILE A 179 1.82 2.56 -2.49
N GLN A 180 0.74 1.81 -2.64
CA GLN A 180 0.69 0.69 -3.58
C GLN A 180 -0.62 0.70 -4.38
N VAL A 181 -0.55 0.11 -5.57
CA VAL A 181 -1.70 -0.15 -6.41
C VAL A 181 -2.19 -1.56 -6.13
N VAL A 182 -3.48 -1.69 -5.83
CA VAL A 182 -4.17 -2.99 -5.70
C VAL A 182 -5.08 -3.16 -6.89
N ILE A 183 -4.84 -4.21 -7.67
CA ILE A 183 -5.63 -4.54 -8.85
C ILE A 183 -6.72 -5.53 -8.46
N GLY A 184 -7.97 -5.18 -8.77
CA GLY A 184 -9.14 -6.01 -8.50
C GLY A 184 -9.59 -5.99 -7.04
N ARG A 185 -10.71 -6.67 -6.78
CA ARG A 185 -11.43 -6.66 -5.49
C ARG A 185 -11.60 -8.05 -4.87
N SER A 186 -10.70 -8.98 -5.22
CA SER A 186 -10.67 -10.31 -4.61
C SER A 186 -10.29 -10.21 -3.12
N PRO A 187 -10.84 -11.05 -2.22
CA PRO A 187 -10.43 -11.10 -0.81
C PRO A 187 -8.93 -11.36 -0.59
N ALA A 188 -8.27 -11.98 -1.58
CA ALA A 188 -6.83 -12.18 -1.59
C ALA A 188 -6.07 -10.86 -1.83
N SER A 189 -6.65 -9.94 -2.60
CA SER A 189 -6.07 -8.63 -2.94
C SER A 189 -6.39 -7.56 -1.90
N ILE A 190 -7.63 -7.49 -1.45
CA ILE A 190 -8.10 -6.46 -0.51
C ILE A 190 -9.32 -6.96 0.28
N GLU A 191 -9.36 -6.57 1.56
CA GLU A 191 -10.46 -6.82 2.48
C GLU A 191 -10.86 -5.49 3.16
N PRO A 192 -11.86 -4.77 2.63
CA PRO A 192 -12.31 -3.50 3.21
C PRO A 192 -13.02 -3.72 4.56
N SER A 193 -12.95 -2.73 5.44
CA SER A 193 -13.65 -2.73 6.74
C SER A 193 -14.85 -1.80 6.72
N ASP A 194 -15.63 -1.80 7.80
CA ASP A 194 -16.78 -0.91 8.00
C ASP A 194 -16.40 0.43 8.67
N VAL A 195 -15.13 0.83 8.55
CA VAL A 195 -14.57 2.07 9.13
C VAL A 195 -13.91 2.89 8.04
N CYS A 196 -14.19 4.19 8.03
CA CYS A 196 -13.61 5.16 7.11
C CYS A 196 -13.16 6.39 7.89
N LEU A 197 -12.10 7.05 7.44
CA LEU A 197 -11.76 8.39 7.90
C LEU A 197 -12.96 9.32 7.63
N SER A 198 -13.25 10.23 8.55
CA SER A 198 -14.21 11.30 8.29
C SER A 198 -13.71 12.18 7.13
N GLU A 199 -14.61 12.96 6.52
CA GLU A 199 -14.24 13.80 5.38
C GLU A 199 -13.14 14.80 5.72
N GLU A 200 -13.23 15.44 6.89
CA GLU A 200 -12.21 16.38 7.36
C GLU A 200 -10.85 15.71 7.55
N ILE A 201 -10.81 14.55 8.23
CA ILE A 201 -9.55 13.81 8.45
C ILE A 201 -9.00 13.27 7.14
N PHE A 202 -9.86 12.82 6.22
CA PHE A 202 -9.42 12.35 4.92
C PHE A 202 -8.84 13.50 4.08
N ASN A 203 -9.43 14.70 4.12
CA ASN A 203 -8.87 15.88 3.47
C ASN A 203 -7.50 16.23 4.08
N LEU A 204 -7.37 16.19 5.41
CA LEU A 204 -6.08 16.38 6.08
C LEU A 204 -5.04 15.33 5.68
N PHE A 205 -5.47 14.06 5.56
CA PHE A 205 -4.64 12.94 5.10
C PHE A 205 -4.15 13.16 3.66
N VAL A 206 -5.02 13.63 2.77
CA VAL A 206 -4.70 13.95 1.37
C VAL A 206 -3.77 15.17 1.29
N SER A 207 -4.03 16.25 2.04
CA SER A 207 -3.13 17.42 2.10
C SER A 207 -1.74 17.01 2.58
N MET A 208 -1.65 16.14 3.60
CA MET A 208 -0.36 15.64 4.07
C MET A 208 0.34 14.75 3.04
N PHE A 209 -0.40 13.93 2.29
CA PHE A 209 0.13 13.16 1.16
C PHE A 209 0.68 14.07 0.05
N ILE A 210 -0.06 15.12 -0.33
CA ILE A 210 0.37 16.13 -1.31
C ILE A 210 1.65 16.82 -0.81
N PHE A 211 1.70 17.22 0.46
CA PHE A 211 2.89 17.78 1.06
C PHE A 211 4.08 16.80 1.04
N CYS A 212 3.84 15.52 1.30
CA CYS A 212 4.87 14.48 1.23
C CYS A 212 5.54 14.41 -0.15
N ILE A 213 4.73 14.36 -1.22
CA ILE A 213 5.21 14.13 -2.59
C ILE A 213 5.64 15.40 -3.32
N SER A 214 5.06 16.55 -2.99
CA SER A 214 5.29 17.81 -3.73
C SER A 214 5.97 18.90 -2.91
N GLY A 215 5.96 18.79 -1.57
CA GLY A 215 6.42 19.84 -0.67
C GLY A 215 5.47 21.04 -0.57
N ARG A 216 4.31 21.01 -1.25
CA ARG A 216 3.31 22.07 -1.23
C ARG A 216 2.32 21.87 -0.09
N THR A 217 1.89 22.97 0.51
CA THR A 217 0.89 23.02 1.57
C THR A 217 -0.31 23.87 1.13
N ASP A 218 -1.39 23.78 1.90
CA ASP A 218 -2.54 24.66 1.83
C ASP A 218 -2.75 25.33 3.19
N PRO A 219 -3.44 26.49 3.27
CA PRO A 219 -3.58 27.25 4.51
C PRO A 219 -4.19 26.45 5.67
N MET A 220 -5.21 25.64 5.40
CA MET A 220 -5.87 24.82 6.44
C MET A 220 -4.90 23.78 6.99
N PHE A 221 -4.13 23.13 6.13
CA PHE A 221 -3.08 22.20 6.56
C PHE A 221 -2.00 22.89 7.40
N ASP A 222 -1.57 24.08 7.00
CA ASP A 222 -0.54 24.84 7.72
C ASP A 222 -1.01 25.27 9.11
N ASP A 223 -2.25 25.74 9.24
CA ASP A 223 -2.86 26.12 10.53
C ASP A 223 -2.88 24.92 11.50
N ILE A 224 -3.37 23.75 11.04
CA ILE A 224 -3.40 22.53 11.85
C ILE A 224 -1.97 22.11 12.21
N ARG A 225 -1.05 22.12 11.25
CA ARG A 225 0.34 21.73 11.47
C ARG A 225 1.02 22.64 12.49
N GLU A 226 0.75 23.95 12.47
CA GLU A 226 1.26 24.92 13.45
C GLU A 226 0.72 24.65 14.85
N LEU A 227 -0.61 24.49 14.99
CA LEU A 227 -1.26 24.17 16.26
C LEU A 227 -0.68 22.92 16.91
N VAL A 228 -0.50 21.85 16.12
CA VAL A 228 -0.01 20.57 16.63
C VAL A 228 1.51 20.63 16.92
N ARG A 229 2.30 21.31 16.08
CA ARG A 229 3.76 21.46 16.29
C ARG A 229 4.10 22.25 17.55
N SER A 230 3.34 23.30 17.85
CA SER A 230 3.58 24.19 19.00
C SER A 230 3.62 23.45 20.34
N ALA A 231 3.08 22.24 20.37
CA ALA A 231 2.94 21.46 21.58
C ALA A 231 3.53 20.05 21.44
N CYS A 232 4.49 19.90 20.53
CA CYS A 232 5.44 18.79 20.48
C CYS A 232 6.53 19.02 21.54
N PRO A 233 6.98 17.99 22.28
CA PRO A 233 8.10 18.14 23.22
C PRO A 233 9.34 18.70 22.51
N GLU A 234 10.09 19.59 23.18
CA GLU A 234 11.35 20.14 22.65
C GLU A 234 12.28 19.00 22.20
N GLN A 235 12.91 19.21 21.04
CA GLN A 235 13.78 18.22 20.39
C GLN A 235 14.87 17.75 21.36
N LEU A 236 14.95 16.44 21.58
CA LEU A 236 16.13 15.78 22.17
C LEU A 236 17.32 15.82 21.20
#